data_AF-A0A537YJN7-F1
#
_entry.id   AF-A0A537YJN7-F1
#
_cell.length_a   1.000
_cell.length_b   1.000
_cell.length_c   1.000
_cell.angle_alpha   90.00
_cell.angle_beta   90.00
_cell.angle_gamma   90.00
#
_symmetry.space_group_name_H-M   'P 1'
#
loop_
_entity.id
_entity.type
_entity.pdbx_description
1 polymer ?
#
loop_
_entity_poly.entity_id
_entity_poly.type
_entity_poly.pdbx_seq_one_letter_code
_entity_poly.pdbx_strand_id
1 'polypeptide(L)'
;MVRNVGRSVPGFLDRASFSTPARYSFCFGEDEEGSDWVPLSVERGVPEGTSAVTVHSTMTMASALDLTSRTPEGILDSVADELRTRGVAGDAWLGDGSTVVLVIGPEHRRYLVDAGWSKADARAYLWKQLAGASRVKVAKPEGILMVAAGGPGMAETWLLLPHLAWAITEPVVIGPPNGGSKT
;
A
#
# COMPACT_ATOMS: atom_id res chain seq x y z
N MET A 1 -28.09 9.10 4.24
CA MET A 1 -27.58 7.75 3.93
C MET A 1 -26.20 7.91 3.31
N VAL A 2 -25.14 7.82 4.11
CA VAL A 2 -23.75 7.92 3.63
C VAL A 2 -23.23 6.52 3.45
N ARG A 3 -23.09 6.08 2.19
CA ARG A 3 -22.25 4.93 1.85
C ARG A 3 -20.82 5.47 1.90
N ASN A 4 -19.98 4.99 2.81
CA ASN A 4 -18.60 5.46 2.83
C ASN A 4 -17.85 4.91 1.59
N VAL A 5 -16.71 5.50 1.28
CA VAL A 5 -15.86 5.15 0.13
C VAL A 5 -15.48 3.65 0.18
N GLY A 6 -15.26 3.09 1.37
CA GLY A 6 -15.04 1.65 1.60
C GLY A 6 -16.30 0.76 1.59
N ARG A 7 -17.45 1.26 1.15
CA ARG A 7 -18.77 0.58 1.09
C ARG A 7 -19.30 0.03 2.43
N SER A 8 -18.75 0.43 3.57
CA SER A 8 -19.29 0.08 4.88
C SER A 8 -20.63 0.78 5.13
N VAL A 9 -21.51 0.12 5.89
CA VAL A 9 -22.85 0.61 6.21
C VAL A 9 -22.84 1.17 7.64
N PRO A 10 -23.03 2.49 7.83
CA PRO A 10 -23.10 3.10 9.16
C PRO A 10 -24.22 2.47 10.01
N GLY A 11 -23.93 2.14 11.27
CA GLY A 11 -24.91 1.57 12.21
C GLY A 11 -25.25 0.09 12.00
N PHE A 12 -24.67 -0.56 10.98
CA PHE A 12 -24.89 -1.99 10.72
C PHE A 12 -23.62 -2.81 10.95
N LEU A 13 -22.46 -2.35 10.46
CA LEU A 13 -21.19 -3.07 10.64
C LEU A 13 -19.99 -2.12 10.70
N ASP A 14 -19.52 -1.84 11.91
CA ASP A 14 -18.11 -1.54 12.19
C ASP A 14 -17.62 -2.64 13.14
N ARG A 15 -16.73 -3.52 12.66
CA ARG A 15 -16.18 -4.61 13.48
C ARG A 15 -15.06 -4.16 14.41
N ALA A 16 -14.71 -2.88 14.41
CA ALA A 16 -13.67 -2.34 15.28
C ALA A 16 -14.29 -1.70 16.53
N SER A 17 -13.99 -2.28 17.71
CA SER A 17 -14.26 -1.61 19.00
C SER A 17 -13.17 -0.60 19.37
N PHE A 18 -12.00 -0.70 18.75
CA PHE A 18 -10.83 0.15 18.99
C PHE A 18 -10.34 0.75 17.66
N SER A 19 -9.71 1.92 17.72
CA SER A 19 -9.16 2.61 16.55
C SER A 19 -7.79 3.22 16.86
N THR A 20 -7.11 3.70 15.82
CA THR A 20 -5.88 4.50 15.92
C THR A 20 -6.13 5.91 15.36
N PRO A 21 -5.31 6.91 15.72
CA PRO A 21 -5.35 8.23 15.09
C PRO A 21 -5.20 8.20 13.57
N ALA A 22 -4.48 7.19 13.03
CA ALA A 22 -4.30 7.03 11.59
C ALA A 22 -5.61 6.81 10.81
N ARG A 23 -6.72 6.43 11.48
CA ARG A 23 -8.02 6.22 10.82
C ARG A 23 -8.62 7.50 10.22
N TYR A 24 -8.25 8.70 10.68
CA TYR A 24 -8.84 9.96 10.20
C TYR A 24 -7.84 10.96 9.58
N SER A 25 -6.53 10.66 9.55
CA SER A 25 -5.52 11.62 9.08
C SER A 25 -4.36 11.02 8.26
N PHE A 26 -4.39 9.74 7.90
CA PHE A 26 -3.29 9.12 7.15
C PHE A 26 -3.48 9.25 5.63
N CYS A 27 -2.72 10.15 5.00
CA CYS A 27 -2.68 10.36 3.54
C CYS A 27 -1.27 10.78 3.14
N PHE A 28 -0.74 10.21 2.05
CA PHE A 28 0.57 10.54 1.49
C PHE A 28 0.51 10.41 -0.04
N GLY A 29 1.39 11.13 -0.73
CA GLY A 29 1.55 11.01 -2.18
C GLY A 29 2.52 9.89 -2.54
N GLU A 30 2.27 9.23 -3.67
CA GLU A 30 3.27 8.39 -4.31
C GLU A 30 4.32 9.28 -4.97
N ASP A 31 5.59 8.88 -4.89
CA ASP A 31 6.71 9.57 -5.53
C ASP A 31 6.81 9.16 -7.00
N GLU A 32 5.96 9.76 -7.83
CA GLU A 32 5.90 9.50 -9.27
C GLU A 32 7.08 10.16 -10.00
N GLU A 33 7.52 11.35 -9.60
CA GLU A 33 8.62 12.07 -10.27
C GLU A 33 10.01 11.54 -9.88
N GLY A 34 10.16 10.95 -8.70
CA GLY A 34 11.41 10.41 -8.16
C GLY A 34 11.59 8.91 -8.35
N SER A 35 10.78 8.27 -9.21
CA SER A 35 10.76 6.82 -9.37
C SER A 35 10.43 6.40 -10.79
N ASP A 36 11.22 5.48 -11.37
CA ASP A 36 10.93 4.86 -12.68
C ASP A 36 9.85 3.77 -12.61
N TRP A 37 9.29 3.53 -11.42
CA TRP A 37 8.22 2.56 -11.25
C TRP A 37 6.88 3.12 -11.72
N VAL A 38 6.11 2.26 -12.38
CA VAL A 38 4.73 2.57 -12.77
C VAL A 38 3.90 2.96 -11.53
N PRO A 39 3.23 4.12 -11.53
CA PRO A 39 2.39 4.56 -10.42
C PRO A 39 1.28 3.56 -10.09
N LEU A 40 0.91 3.42 -8.82
CA LEU A 40 -0.17 2.53 -8.38
C LEU A 40 -1.49 2.88 -9.06
N SER A 41 -1.76 4.16 -9.31
CA SER A 41 -2.94 4.63 -10.02
C SER A 41 -3.04 4.00 -11.42
N VAL A 42 -1.93 4.00 -12.16
CA VAL A 42 -1.80 3.44 -13.51
C VAL A 42 -1.93 1.91 -13.51
N GLU A 43 -1.27 1.23 -12.57
CA GLU A 43 -1.42 -0.23 -12.40
C GLU A 43 -2.87 -0.63 -12.11
N ARG A 44 -3.67 0.29 -11.57
CA ARG A 44 -5.08 0.10 -11.23
C ARG A 44 -6.05 0.67 -12.27
N GLY A 45 -5.56 1.01 -13.46
CA GLY A 45 -6.37 1.33 -14.62
C GLY A 45 -6.75 2.81 -14.76
N VAL A 46 -6.17 3.69 -13.94
CA VAL A 46 -6.28 5.14 -14.16
C VAL A 46 -5.28 5.56 -15.25
N PRO A 47 -5.67 6.36 -16.26
CA PRO A 47 -4.72 6.84 -17.26
C PRO A 47 -3.57 7.64 -16.66
N GLU A 48 -2.36 7.47 -17.21
CA GLU A 48 -1.17 8.23 -16.81
C GLU A 48 -1.43 9.75 -16.88
N GLY A 49 -0.88 10.48 -15.91
CA GLY A 49 -1.09 11.93 -15.75
C GLY A 49 -2.45 12.33 -15.17
N THR A 50 -3.34 11.37 -14.87
CA THR A 50 -4.61 11.66 -14.18
C THR A 50 -4.42 11.56 -12.67
N SER A 51 -4.78 12.62 -11.95
CA SER A 51 -4.79 12.58 -10.49
C SER A 51 -5.78 11.54 -9.97
N ALA A 52 -5.36 10.72 -9.02
CA ALA A 52 -6.18 9.68 -8.43
C ALA A 52 -5.92 9.53 -6.93
N VAL A 53 -6.88 8.95 -6.23
CA VAL A 53 -6.73 8.56 -4.82
C VAL A 53 -6.98 7.07 -4.70
N THR A 54 -6.03 6.38 -4.06
CA THR A 54 -6.22 4.99 -3.62
C THR A 54 -6.58 4.98 -2.14
N VAL A 55 -7.77 4.46 -1.81
CA VAL A 55 -8.21 4.27 -0.43
C VAL A 55 -8.02 2.80 -0.05
N HIS A 56 -7.24 2.56 0.98
CA HIS A 56 -7.02 1.25 1.58
C HIS A 56 -7.48 1.26 3.04
N SER A 57 -8.26 0.26 3.45
CA SER A 57 -8.65 0.12 4.85
C SER A 57 -7.57 -0.66 5.59
N THR A 58 -6.87 0.01 6.50
CA THR A 58 -5.73 -0.55 7.22
C THR A 58 -6.13 -0.91 8.65
N MET A 59 -5.91 -2.17 9.05
CA MET A 59 -6.15 -2.63 10.43
C MET A 59 -4.98 -2.27 11.33
N THR A 60 -3.76 -2.53 10.87
CA THR A 60 -2.54 -2.25 11.59
C THR A 60 -1.42 -1.89 10.61
N MET A 61 -0.43 -1.18 11.12
CA MET A 61 0.77 -0.80 10.37
C MET A 61 1.99 -1.43 11.02
N ALA A 62 2.90 -1.92 10.20
CA ALA A 62 4.19 -2.40 10.63
C ALA A 62 5.28 -1.77 9.76
N SER A 63 6.52 -1.91 10.21
CA SER A 63 7.69 -1.48 9.47
C SER A 63 8.62 -2.68 9.28
N ALA A 64 9.08 -2.85 8.04
CA ALA A 64 10.23 -3.67 7.70
C ALA A 64 11.45 -2.75 7.58
N LEU A 65 12.24 -2.68 8.64
CA LEU A 65 13.50 -1.93 8.70
C LEU A 65 14.64 -2.86 8.31
N ASP A 66 15.43 -2.50 7.30
CA ASP A 66 16.65 -3.22 6.93
C ASP A 66 17.76 -2.24 6.59
N LEU A 67 18.65 -2.00 7.56
CA LEU A 67 19.76 -1.06 7.40
C LEU A 67 20.98 -1.70 6.71
N THR A 68 20.93 -3.00 6.41
CA THR A 68 22.10 -3.81 6.06
C THR A 68 22.07 -4.34 4.64
N SER A 69 20.93 -4.83 4.16
CA SER A 69 20.81 -5.41 2.84
C SER A 69 21.04 -4.37 1.74
N ARG A 70 21.72 -4.80 0.68
CA ARG A 70 22.06 -3.99 -0.50
C ARG A 70 21.70 -4.70 -1.80
N THR A 71 20.89 -5.76 -1.70
CA THR A 71 20.36 -6.53 -2.82
C THR A 71 18.83 -6.50 -2.79
N PRO A 72 18.17 -6.54 -3.96
CA PRO A 72 16.71 -6.63 -4.05
C PRO A 72 16.15 -7.79 -3.22
N GLU A 73 16.76 -8.97 -3.31
CA GLU A 73 16.33 -10.17 -2.61
C GLU A 73 16.40 -10.02 -1.10
N GLY A 74 17.52 -9.52 -0.56
CA GLY A 74 17.69 -9.35 0.89
C GLY A 74 16.68 -8.38 1.48
N ILE A 75 16.43 -7.26 0.78
CA ILE A 75 15.44 -6.27 1.19
C ILE A 75 14.02 -6.88 1.17
N LEU A 76 13.67 -7.57 0.09
CA LEU A 76 12.34 -8.17 -0.05
C LEU A 76 12.13 -9.39 0.85
N ASP A 77 13.18 -10.10 1.22
CA ASP A 77 13.15 -11.17 2.22
C ASP A 77 12.85 -10.59 3.60
N SER A 78 13.50 -9.49 4.00
CA SER A 78 13.17 -8.74 5.22
C SER A 78 11.71 -8.28 5.25
N VAL A 79 11.19 -7.78 4.12
CA VAL A 79 9.76 -7.43 3.98
C VAL A 79 8.87 -8.66 4.11
N ALA A 80 9.23 -9.78 3.48
CA ALA A 80 8.45 -11.01 3.51
C ALA A 80 8.37 -11.59 4.93
N ASP A 81 9.47 -11.57 5.68
CA ASP A 81 9.52 -12.05 7.06
C ASP A 81 8.63 -11.22 7.98
N GLU A 82 8.59 -9.91 7.78
CA GLU A 82 7.72 -9.04 8.53
C GLU A 82 6.24 -9.24 8.19
N LEU A 83 5.92 -9.44 6.92
CA LEU A 83 4.57 -9.81 6.50
C LEU A 83 4.16 -11.17 7.10
N ARG A 84 5.03 -12.17 7.11
CA ARG A 84 4.74 -13.48 7.72
C ARG A 84 4.55 -13.39 9.24
N THR A 85 5.31 -12.52 9.90
CA THR A 85 5.30 -12.39 11.36
C THR A 85 4.14 -11.52 11.85
N ARG A 86 4.01 -10.31 11.29
CA ARG A 86 3.05 -9.28 11.73
C ARG A 86 1.78 -9.25 10.90
N GLY A 87 1.73 -9.97 9.78
CA GLY A 87 0.56 -10.07 8.91
C GLY A 87 -0.73 -10.42 9.64
N VAL A 88 -1.85 -10.05 9.03
CA VAL A 88 -3.19 -10.35 9.52
C VAL A 88 -3.80 -11.41 8.61
N ALA A 89 -4.21 -12.54 9.21
CA ALA A 89 -4.93 -13.56 8.49
C ALA A 89 -6.23 -12.99 7.91
N GLY A 90 -6.47 -13.18 6.62
CA GLY A 90 -7.66 -12.65 5.97
C GLY A 90 -8.94 -13.37 6.40
N ASP A 91 -10.05 -12.63 6.35
CA ASP A 91 -11.40 -13.13 6.53
C ASP A 91 -11.97 -13.63 5.20
N ALA A 92 -12.80 -14.68 5.23
CA ALA A 92 -13.43 -15.25 4.03
C ALA A 92 -14.33 -14.23 3.30
N TRP A 93 -14.85 -13.22 4.00
CA TRP A 93 -15.68 -12.16 3.44
C TRP A 93 -15.07 -11.44 2.24
N LEU A 94 -13.74 -11.24 2.24
CA LEU A 94 -13.06 -10.50 1.18
C LEU A 94 -12.77 -11.33 -0.07
N GLY A 95 -12.93 -12.66 0.00
CA GLY A 95 -12.58 -13.56 -1.09
C GLY A 95 -11.15 -13.32 -1.60
N ASP A 96 -11.03 -13.07 -2.90
CA ASP A 96 -9.77 -12.78 -3.59
C ASP A 96 -9.34 -11.30 -3.55
N GLY A 97 -10.17 -10.42 -2.99
CA GLY A 97 -9.91 -8.98 -2.97
C GLY A 97 -9.10 -8.49 -1.77
N SER A 98 -8.58 -9.38 -0.93
CA SER A 98 -7.69 -9.01 0.18
C SER A 98 -6.36 -8.46 -0.36
N THR A 99 -5.97 -7.28 0.12
CA THR A 99 -4.78 -6.56 -0.33
C THR A 99 -3.86 -6.20 0.83
N VAL A 100 -2.56 -6.10 0.59
CA VAL A 100 -1.61 -5.42 1.47
C VAL A 100 -1.01 -4.24 0.73
N VAL A 101 -0.76 -3.12 1.42
CA VAL A 101 -0.05 -1.97 0.82
C VAL A 101 1.35 -1.89 1.41
N LEU A 102 2.35 -1.83 0.53
CA LEU A 102 3.76 -1.65 0.85
C LEU A 102 4.16 -0.25 0.41
N VAL A 103 4.55 0.59 1.36
CA VAL A 103 5.09 1.93 1.09
C VAL A 103 6.60 1.83 1.18
N ILE A 104 7.26 1.77 0.03
CA ILE A 104 8.67 1.43 -0.09
C ILE A 104 9.50 2.71 -0.03
N GLY A 105 10.31 2.81 1.03
CA GLY A 105 11.21 3.93 1.23
C GLY A 105 12.25 4.07 0.10
N PRO A 106 12.74 5.29 -0.13
CA PRO A 106 13.69 5.61 -1.21
C PRO A 106 14.97 4.78 -1.11
N GLU A 107 15.49 4.52 0.09
CA GLU A 107 16.71 3.74 0.30
C GLU A 107 16.54 2.26 -0.09
N HIS A 108 15.42 1.63 0.27
CA HIS A 108 15.11 0.27 -0.19
C HIS A 108 14.90 0.26 -1.70
N ARG A 109 14.07 1.17 -2.23
CA ARG A 109 13.75 1.26 -3.65
C ARG A 109 15.00 1.45 -4.51
N ARG A 110 15.96 2.26 -4.07
CA ARG A 110 17.22 2.51 -4.78
C ARG A 110 17.96 1.22 -5.10
N TYR A 111 18.09 0.29 -4.15
CA TYR A 111 18.76 -0.99 -4.40
C TYR A 111 18.02 -1.90 -5.39
N LEU A 112 16.70 -1.78 -5.46
CA LEU A 112 15.90 -2.48 -6.48
C LEU A 112 16.14 -1.86 -7.86
N VAL A 113 16.03 -0.54 -7.97
CA VAL A 113 16.18 0.19 -9.24
C VAL A 113 17.61 0.10 -9.78
N ASP A 114 18.63 0.27 -8.93
CA ASP A 114 20.05 0.16 -9.30
C ASP A 114 20.41 -1.24 -9.82
N ALA A 115 19.69 -2.27 -9.35
CA ALA A 115 19.80 -3.64 -9.82
C ALA A 115 18.93 -3.93 -11.06
N GLY A 116 18.22 -2.94 -11.59
CA GLY A 116 17.35 -3.04 -12.77
C GLY A 116 15.99 -3.69 -12.50
N TRP A 117 15.54 -3.80 -11.25
CA TRP A 117 14.25 -4.41 -10.92
C TRP A 117 13.08 -3.45 -11.15
N SER A 118 12.12 -3.90 -11.93
CA SER A 118 10.82 -3.24 -12.02
C SER A 118 9.96 -3.51 -10.78
N LYS A 119 8.91 -2.69 -10.60
CA LYS A 119 7.87 -2.93 -9.60
C LYS A 119 7.22 -4.31 -9.75
N ALA A 120 7.09 -4.79 -11.00
CA ALA A 120 6.55 -6.11 -11.30
C ALA A 120 7.49 -7.24 -10.86
N ASP A 121 8.80 -7.08 -11.06
CA ASP A 121 9.81 -8.06 -10.60
C ASP A 121 9.80 -8.17 -9.07
N ALA A 122 9.78 -7.04 -8.38
CA ALA A 122 9.69 -6.98 -6.93
C ALA A 122 8.43 -7.67 -6.40
N ARG A 123 7.28 -7.40 -7.03
CA ARG A 123 5.99 -8.04 -6.70
C ARG A 123 6.02 -9.55 -6.95
N ALA A 124 6.58 -9.98 -8.08
CA ALA A 124 6.66 -11.40 -8.43
C ALA A 124 7.56 -12.16 -7.45
N TYR A 125 8.71 -11.59 -7.09
CA TYR A 125 9.61 -12.15 -6.09
C TYR A 125 8.91 -12.28 -4.73
N LEU A 126 8.31 -11.19 -4.24
CA LEU A 126 7.64 -11.18 -2.95
C LEU A 126 6.43 -12.12 -2.91
N TRP A 127 5.66 -12.21 -3.99
CA TRP A 127 4.56 -13.17 -4.11
C TRP A 127 5.04 -14.61 -3.93
N LYS A 128 6.16 -14.98 -4.57
CA LYS A 128 6.77 -16.30 -4.41
C LYS A 128 7.19 -16.55 -2.96
N GLN A 129 7.77 -15.55 -2.30
CA GLN A 129 8.13 -15.65 -0.89
C GLN A 129 6.89 -15.90 -0.02
N LEU A 130 5.81 -15.15 -0.24
CA LEU A 130 4.59 -15.26 0.57
C LEU A 130 3.76 -16.52 0.32
N ALA A 131 4.16 -17.39 -0.62
CA ALA A 131 3.47 -18.65 -0.89
C ALA A 131 3.37 -19.51 0.39
N GLY A 132 2.14 -19.91 0.73
CA GLY A 132 1.86 -20.72 1.93
C GLY A 132 1.84 -19.94 3.26
N ALA A 133 2.03 -18.62 3.24
CA ALA A 133 1.93 -17.81 4.45
C ALA A 133 0.49 -17.80 5.01
N SER A 134 0.32 -18.26 6.25
CA SER A 134 -1.00 -18.33 6.91
C SER A 134 -1.53 -16.96 7.34
N ARG A 135 -0.62 -16.01 7.59
CA ARG A 135 -0.90 -14.66 8.10
C ARG A 135 -0.96 -13.59 7.01
N VAL A 136 -0.80 -13.97 5.75
CA VAL A 136 -0.81 -13.03 4.61
C VAL A 136 -1.75 -13.62 3.56
N LYS A 137 -3.05 -13.37 3.72
CA LYS A 137 -4.04 -13.80 2.72
C LYS A 137 -4.12 -12.76 1.61
N VAL A 138 -3.27 -12.93 0.61
CA VAL A 138 -3.40 -12.26 -0.68
C VAL A 138 -3.62 -13.37 -1.70
N ALA A 139 -4.64 -13.24 -2.56
CA ALA A 139 -5.03 -14.33 -3.47
C ALA A 139 -4.26 -14.34 -4.80
N LYS A 140 -3.65 -13.20 -5.16
CA LYS A 140 -2.94 -12.99 -6.41
C LYS A 140 -1.85 -11.92 -6.24
N PRO A 141 -0.77 -11.93 -7.02
CA PRO A 141 0.32 -10.95 -6.89
C PRO A 141 -0.17 -9.50 -6.84
N GLU A 142 -1.21 -9.16 -7.59
CA GLU A 142 -1.80 -7.82 -7.70
C GLU A 142 -2.44 -7.34 -6.40
N GLY A 143 -2.71 -8.24 -5.45
CA GLY A 143 -3.12 -7.84 -4.11
C GLY A 143 -1.97 -7.34 -3.23
N ILE A 144 -0.72 -7.43 -3.69
CA ILE A 144 0.44 -6.75 -3.11
C ILE A 144 0.57 -5.40 -3.81
N LEU A 145 -0.07 -4.39 -3.22
CA LEU A 145 -0.01 -3.02 -3.70
C LEU A 145 1.32 -2.43 -3.23
N MET A 146 2.08 -1.84 -4.15
CA MET A 146 3.37 -1.20 -3.85
C MET A 146 3.26 0.28 -4.18
N VAL A 147 3.82 1.13 -3.34
CA VAL A 147 3.81 2.58 -3.50
C VAL A 147 5.21 3.10 -3.23
N ALA A 148 5.76 3.89 -4.15
CA ALA A 148 7.03 4.55 -3.96
C ALA A 148 6.89 5.74 -2.98
N ALA A 149 7.70 5.78 -1.91
CA ALA A 149 7.76 6.94 -1.02
C ALA A 149 8.89 7.89 -1.43
N GLY A 150 8.64 9.20 -1.33
CA GLY A 150 9.63 10.24 -1.62
C GLY A 150 10.34 10.77 -0.38
N GLY A 151 11.24 11.74 -0.59
CA GLY A 151 11.99 12.41 0.47
C GLY A 151 13.19 11.61 0.99
N PRO A 152 13.95 12.12 1.98
CA PRO A 152 14.99 11.35 2.66
C PRO A 152 14.39 10.49 3.77
N GLY A 153 14.96 9.31 4.02
CA GLY A 153 14.44 8.42 5.06
C GLY A 153 15.39 7.29 5.40
N MET A 154 15.02 6.51 6.43
CA MET A 154 15.74 5.28 6.77
C MET A 154 15.45 4.19 5.73
N ALA A 155 16.33 3.19 5.68
CA ALA A 155 16.13 1.99 4.86
C ALA A 155 14.99 1.15 5.45
N GLU A 156 13.77 1.49 5.02
CA GLU A 156 12.53 1.02 5.62
C GLU A 156 11.44 0.85 4.55
N THR A 157 10.54 -0.10 4.78
CA THR A 157 9.28 -0.26 4.04
C THR A 157 8.13 -0.40 5.01
N TRP A 158 7.11 0.45 4.87
CA TRP A 158 5.93 0.39 5.72
C TRP A 158 4.93 -0.61 5.15
N LEU A 159 4.35 -1.41 6.04
CA LEU A 159 3.40 -2.48 5.73
C LEU A 159 2.05 -2.06 6.29
N LEU A 160 1.13 -1.69 5.41
CA LEU A 160 -0.26 -1.37 5.76
C LEU A 160 -1.08 -2.64 5.59
N LEU A 161 -1.35 -3.31 6.70
CA LEU A 161 -2.01 -4.61 6.73
C LEU A 161 -3.54 -4.42 6.66
N PRO A 162 -4.23 -5.24 5.84
CA PRO A 162 -5.63 -5.01 5.52
C PRO A 162 -6.56 -5.12 6.72
N HIS A 163 -7.58 -4.27 6.69
CA HIS A 163 -8.86 -4.53 7.33
C HIS A 163 -9.82 -5.19 6.32
N LEU A 164 -11.04 -5.49 6.75
CA LEU A 164 -12.05 -6.20 5.94
C LEU A 164 -12.75 -5.30 4.89
N ALA A 165 -11.98 -4.65 4.03
CA ALA A 165 -12.51 -3.89 2.88
C ALA A 165 -11.58 -4.00 1.66
N TRP A 166 -12.16 -3.82 0.46
CA TRP A 166 -11.39 -3.74 -0.78
C TRP A 166 -10.71 -2.38 -0.91
N ALA A 167 -9.46 -2.40 -1.39
CA ALA A 167 -8.81 -1.19 -1.86
C ALA A 167 -9.53 -0.65 -3.10
N ILE A 168 -9.74 0.66 -3.19
CA ILE A 168 -10.35 1.29 -4.37
C ILE A 168 -9.48 2.45 -4.85
N THR A 169 -9.43 2.65 -6.15
CA THR A 169 -8.70 3.75 -6.78
C THR A 169 -9.68 4.49 -7.66
N GLU A 170 -9.82 5.78 -7.42
CA GLU A 170 -10.75 6.63 -8.16
C GLU A 170 -9.99 7.84 -8.71
N PRO A 171 -10.21 8.22 -9.98
CA PRO A 171 -9.70 9.48 -10.50
C PRO A 171 -10.37 10.64 -9.75
N VAL A 172 -9.62 11.73 -9.55
CA VAL A 172 -10.12 12.93 -8.87
C VAL A 172 -9.87 14.17 -9.73
N VAL A 173 -10.86 15.05 -9.75
CA VAL A 173 -10.71 16.37 -10.37
C VAL A 173 -10.14 17.31 -9.33
N ILE A 174 -8.91 17.78 -9.55
CA ILE A 174 -8.34 18.83 -8.74
C ILE A 174 -8.95 20.15 -9.22
N GLY A 175 -9.88 20.70 -8.43
CA GLY A 175 -10.40 22.05 -8.67
C GLY A 175 -9.30 23.10 -8.47
N PRO A 176 -9.51 24.36 -8.92
CA PRO A 176 -8.58 25.43 -8.58
C PRO A 176 -8.40 25.48 -7.05
N PRO A 177 -7.17 25.78 -6.55
CA PRO A 177 -6.98 25.97 -5.12
C PRO A 177 -8.02 27.00 -4.67
N ASN A 178 -8.85 26.64 -3.67
CA ASN A 178 -9.95 27.49 -3.22
C ASN A 178 -9.45 28.93 -3.03
N GLY A 179 -9.74 29.79 -4.00
CA GLY A 179 -9.43 31.22 -4.01
C GLY A 179 -10.37 31.95 -3.05
N GLY A 180 -10.49 31.45 -1.83
CA GLY A 180 -11.24 32.07 -0.76
C GLY A 180 -10.53 33.35 -0.35
N SER A 181 -10.87 34.44 -1.04
CA SER A 181 -10.75 35.78 -0.53
C SER A 181 -11.34 35.81 0.87
N LYS A 182 -10.47 35.86 1.89
CA LYS A 182 -10.87 36.33 3.21
C LYS A 182 -11.03 37.84 3.10
N THR A 183 -12.20 38.27 2.67
CA THR A 183 -12.72 39.63 2.88
C THR A 183 -13.78 39.56 3.95
#